data_AF-A0A4Y2W2L3-F1
#
_entry.id   AF-A0A4Y2W2L3-F1
#
_cell.length_a   1.000
_cell.length_b   1.000
_cell.length_c   1.000
_cell.angle_alpha   90.00
_cell.angle_beta   90.00
_cell.angle_gamma   90.00
#
_symmetry.space_group_name_H-M   'P 1'
#
loop_
_entity.id
_entity.type
_entity.pdbx_description
1 polymer ?
#
loop_
_entity_poly.entity_id
_entity_poly.type
_entity_poly.pdbx_seq_one_letter_code
_entity_poly.pdbx_strand_id
1 'polypeptide(L)'
;METFRPLGAINFSCRNLAETWNRWTQKLKNYLIASEKDKKLDGVKIGILLNLLGDEGTDIFNTFKSENGKSIEKFDDVLEMFTNYCIPRRNVVSSRNERFKFFSCSQQEDQQVDNYLTELKTLASTCDFGDQEEGLIRDRVVLQGFHGP
;
A
#
# COMPACT_ATOMS: atom_id res chain seq x y z
N MET A 1 26.26 27.25 -1.83
CA MET A 1 25.93 25.84 -2.15
C MET A 1 24.71 25.48 -1.32
N GLU A 2 23.55 25.37 -1.96
CA GLU A 2 22.30 25.00 -1.27
C GLU A 2 22.43 23.56 -0.78
N THR A 3 22.58 23.39 0.54
CA THR A 3 22.62 22.08 1.17
C THR A 3 21.20 21.52 1.19
N PHE A 4 20.80 20.86 0.10
CA PHE A 4 19.57 20.09 0.06
C PHE A 4 19.65 19.00 1.14
N ARG A 5 18.77 19.09 2.14
CA ARG A 5 18.73 18.09 3.22
C ARG A 5 18.48 16.71 2.61
N PRO A 6 19.25 15.67 2.98
CA PRO A 6 18.97 14.33 2.53
C PRO A 6 17.58 13.92 3.00
N LEU A 7 16.87 13.21 2.12
CA LEU A 7 15.58 12.62 2.47
C LEU A 7 15.81 11.64 3.62
N GLY A 8 15.04 11.79 4.69
CA GLY A 8 15.08 10.83 5.80
C GLY A 8 14.67 9.43 5.32
N ALA A 9 15.19 8.41 5.98
CA ALA A 9 14.85 7.01 5.70
C ALA A 9 13.34 6.78 5.81
N ILE A 10 12.80 5.98 4.90
CA ILE A 10 11.42 5.51 5.00
C ILE A 10 11.35 4.44 6.10
N ASN A 11 10.28 4.44 6.88
CA ASN A 11 9.98 3.36 7.80
C ASN A 11 9.09 2.33 7.07
N PHE A 12 9.63 1.15 6.73
CA PHE A 12 8.88 0.13 6.00
C PHE A 12 7.82 -0.60 6.88
N SER A 13 7.82 -0.34 8.19
CA SER A 13 6.87 -0.91 9.15
C SER A 13 5.67 0.01 9.44
N CYS A 14 5.51 1.13 8.73
CA CYS A 14 4.43 2.07 9.01
C CYS A 14 3.06 1.57 8.52
N ARG A 15 1.99 1.93 9.25
CA ARG A 15 0.60 1.51 8.95
C ARG A 15 0.12 1.91 7.55
N ASN A 16 0.62 3.05 7.03
CA ASN A 16 0.27 3.60 5.73
C ASN A 16 1.49 3.55 4.77
N LEU A 17 2.11 2.39 4.66
CA LEU A 17 3.33 2.18 3.87
C LEU A 17 3.19 2.68 2.43
N ALA A 18 2.08 2.37 1.76
CA ALA A 18 1.85 2.78 0.38
C ALA A 18 1.75 4.31 0.18
N GLU A 19 1.06 5.03 1.07
CA GLU A 19 1.03 6.51 1.01
C GLU A 19 2.36 7.14 1.38
N THR A 20 3.04 6.56 2.38
CA THR A 20 4.36 7.01 2.82
C THR A 20 5.37 6.83 1.69
N TRP A 21 5.33 5.67 1.01
CA TRP A 21 6.14 5.36 -0.16
C TRP A 21 5.85 6.33 -1.31
N ASN A 22 4.58 6.54 -1.68
CA ASN A 22 4.23 7.49 -2.75
C ASN A 22 4.75 8.90 -2.47
N ARG A 23 4.54 9.42 -1.25
CA ARG A 23 5.02 10.74 -0.85
C ARG A 23 6.55 10.81 -0.85
N TRP A 24 7.21 9.76 -0.39
CA TRP A 24 8.66 9.67 -0.32
C TRP A 24 9.28 9.60 -1.73
N THR A 25 8.73 8.78 -2.62
CA THR A 25 9.14 8.65 -4.01
C THR A 25 9.01 9.96 -4.78
N GLN A 26 7.93 10.73 -4.56
CA GLN A 26 7.80 12.08 -5.12
C GLN A 26 8.93 13.01 -4.64
N LYS A 27 9.26 12.97 -3.35
CA LYS A 27 10.38 13.75 -2.81
C LYS A 27 11.72 13.31 -3.37
N LEU A 28 11.93 12.00 -3.58
CA LEU A 28 13.12 11.45 -4.22
C LEU A 28 13.29 11.98 -5.64
N LYS A 29 12.23 11.94 -6.45
CA LYS A 29 12.25 12.49 -7.81
C LYS A 29 12.62 13.98 -7.81
N ASN A 30 12.00 14.76 -6.92
CA ASN A 30 12.32 16.18 -6.77
C ASN A 30 13.78 16.41 -6.33
N TYR A 31 14.30 15.59 -5.42
CA TYR A 31 15.69 15.66 -4.96
C TYR A 31 16.68 15.33 -6.10
N LEU A 32 16.39 14.31 -6.92
CA LEU A 32 17.22 13.94 -8.06
C LEU A 32 17.27 15.06 -9.10
N ILE A 33 16.13 15.71 -9.38
CA ILE A 33 16.05 16.86 -10.28
C ILE A 33 16.81 18.06 -9.70
N ALA A 34 16.52 18.44 -8.45
CA ALA A 34 17.12 19.60 -7.80
C ALA A 34 18.63 19.47 -7.58
N SER A 35 19.13 18.23 -7.44
CA SER A 35 20.57 17.96 -7.31
C SER A 35 21.26 17.74 -8.67
N GLU A 36 20.55 17.90 -9.79
CA GLU A 36 21.01 17.59 -11.16
C GLU A 36 21.54 16.15 -11.33
N LYS A 37 21.02 15.23 -10.50
CA LYS A 37 21.36 13.80 -10.51
C LYS A 37 20.40 12.98 -11.37
N ASP A 38 19.32 13.58 -11.87
CA ASP A 38 18.35 12.93 -12.75
C ASP A 38 18.98 12.47 -14.07
N LYS A 39 20.03 13.15 -14.56
CA LYS A 39 20.76 12.78 -15.79
C LYS A 39 21.93 11.82 -15.55
N LYS A 40 22.18 11.40 -14.31
CA LYS A 40 23.26 10.45 -13.99
C LYS A 40 22.86 9.03 -14.37
N LEU A 41 23.85 8.16 -14.50
CA LEU A 41 23.67 6.73 -14.76
C LEU A 41 22.74 6.09 -13.72
N ASP A 42 21.94 5.13 -14.16
CA ASP A 42 20.99 4.41 -13.30
C ASP A 42 21.66 3.79 -12.07
N GLY A 43 22.86 3.23 -12.21
CA GLY A 43 23.62 2.70 -11.06
C GLY A 43 23.89 3.74 -9.97
N VAL A 44 24.11 5.00 -10.33
CA VAL A 44 24.29 6.10 -9.37
C VAL A 44 22.97 6.43 -8.69
N LYS A 45 21.86 6.44 -9.43
CA LYS A 45 20.52 6.69 -8.88
C LYS A 45 20.09 5.57 -7.93
N ILE A 46 20.38 4.32 -8.28
CA ILE A 46 20.14 3.15 -7.42
C ILE A 46 20.99 3.25 -6.15
N GLY A 47 22.26 3.63 -6.26
CA GLY A 47 23.11 3.86 -5.08
C GLY A 47 22.57 4.96 -4.16
N ILE A 48 22.09 6.07 -4.71
CA ILE A 48 21.44 7.13 -3.95
C ILE A 48 20.16 6.63 -3.26
N LEU A 49 19.33 5.86 -3.97
CA LEU A 49 18.12 5.25 -3.43
C LEU A 49 18.45 4.37 -2.23
N LEU A 50 19.36 3.40 -2.38
CA LEU A 50 19.74 2.49 -1.30
C LEU A 50 20.36 3.23 -0.11
N ASN A 51 21.21 4.23 -0.37
CA ASN A 51 21.78 5.06 0.68
C ASN A 51 20.72 5.84 1.48
N LEU A 52 19.65 6.31 0.81
CA LEU A 52 18.56 7.02 1.49
C LEU A 52 17.58 6.08 2.21
N LEU A 53 17.42 4.85 1.72
CA LEU A 53 16.58 3.84 2.37
C LEU A 53 17.26 3.17 3.57
N GLY A 54 18.59 3.18 3.63
CA GLY A 54 19.39 2.59 4.71
C GLY A 54 19.47 1.06 4.63
N ASP A 55 19.88 0.44 5.73
CA ASP A 55 20.09 -1.01 5.82
C ASP A 55 18.82 -1.81 5.50
N GLU A 56 17.66 -1.38 6.01
CA GLU A 56 16.36 -2.04 5.77
C GLU A 56 16.01 -2.06 4.27
N GLY A 57 16.20 -0.94 3.56
CA GLY A 57 15.99 -0.91 2.11
C GLY A 57 17.00 -1.75 1.32
N THR A 58 18.23 -1.86 1.83
CA THR A 58 19.28 -2.66 1.20
C THR A 58 18.98 -4.15 1.31
N ASP A 59 18.49 -4.62 2.46
CA ASP A 59 18.07 -6.00 2.68
C ASP A 59 16.90 -6.40 1.76
N ILE A 60 15.91 -5.52 1.65
CA ILE A 60 14.77 -5.67 0.72
C ILE A 60 15.27 -5.76 -0.73
N PHE A 61 16.21 -4.89 -1.13
CA PHE A 61 16.77 -4.92 -2.48
C PHE A 61 17.55 -6.22 -2.79
N ASN A 62 18.31 -6.73 -1.81
CA ASN A 62 19.03 -7.99 -1.96
C ASN A 62 18.08 -9.18 -2.12
N THR A 63 16.92 -9.14 -1.46
CA THR A 63 15.85 -10.14 -1.63
C THR A 63 15.34 -10.13 -3.08
N PHE A 64 15.03 -8.96 -3.65
CA PHE A 64 14.56 -8.85 -5.04
C PHE A 64 15.60 -9.36 -6.06
N LYS A 65 16.88 -9.05 -5.83
CA LYS A 65 17.97 -9.52 -6.71
C LYS A 65 18.08 -11.05 -6.71
N SER A 66 17.82 -11.66 -5.56
CA SER A 66 17.85 -13.13 -5.40
C SER A 66 16.65 -13.80 -6.07
N GLU A 67 15.46 -13.19 -6.00
CA GLU A 67 14.24 -13.72 -6.65
C GLU A 67 14.26 -13.57 -8.17
N ASN A 68 14.75 -12.45 -8.70
CA ASN A 68 14.65 -12.15 -10.13
C ASN A 68 15.82 -12.68 -10.97
N GLY A 69 16.95 -13.06 -10.36
CA GLY A 69 18.11 -13.66 -11.04
C GLY A 69 18.73 -12.81 -12.17
N LYS A 70 18.23 -11.59 -12.38
CA LYS A 70 18.62 -10.67 -13.45
C LYS A 70 19.39 -9.49 -12.89
N SER A 71 20.32 -8.99 -13.68
CA SER A 71 20.99 -7.71 -13.47
C SER A 71 19.94 -6.61 -13.44
N ILE A 72 19.65 -6.05 -12.26
CA ILE A 72 18.79 -4.88 -12.17
C ILE A 72 19.62 -3.67 -12.56
N GLU A 73 19.50 -3.24 -13.82
CA GLU A 73 20.37 -2.21 -14.42
C GLU A 73 19.70 -0.83 -14.54
N LYS A 74 18.39 -0.76 -14.30
CA LYS A 74 17.58 0.44 -14.51
C LYS A 74 16.96 0.91 -13.20
N PHE A 75 17.02 2.22 -12.96
CA PHE A 75 16.45 2.83 -11.77
C PHE A 75 14.92 2.68 -11.70
N ASP A 76 14.26 2.75 -12.85
CA ASP A 76 12.80 2.65 -12.94
C ASP A 76 12.29 1.26 -12.52
N ASP A 77 12.95 0.19 -12.98
CA ASP A 77 12.65 -1.18 -12.54
C ASP A 77 12.83 -1.36 -11.03
N VAL A 78 13.90 -0.81 -10.43
CA VAL A 78 14.08 -0.83 -8.97
C VAL A 78 12.94 -0.11 -8.27
N LEU A 79 12.59 1.07 -8.75
CA LEU A 79 11.51 1.87 -8.18
C LEU A 79 10.17 1.14 -8.25
N GLU A 80 9.89 0.46 -9.38
CA GLU A 80 8.70 -0.36 -9.56
C GLU A 80 8.69 -1.55 -8.60
N MET A 81 9.81 -2.26 -8.42
CA MET A 81 9.90 -3.37 -7.45
C MET A 81 9.59 -2.90 -6.02
N PHE A 82 10.18 -1.79 -5.57
CA PHE A 82 9.86 -1.24 -4.25
C PHE A 82 8.42 -0.75 -4.16
N THR A 83 7.87 -0.22 -5.25
CA THR A 83 6.47 0.18 -5.33
C THR A 83 5.56 -1.03 -5.19
N ASN A 84 5.86 -2.12 -5.90
CA ASN A 84 5.19 -3.41 -5.77
C ASN A 84 5.47 -4.12 -4.44
N TYR A 85 6.44 -3.70 -3.64
CA TYR A 85 6.60 -4.19 -2.28
C TYR A 85 5.74 -3.38 -1.30
N CYS A 86 5.72 -2.06 -1.45
CA CYS A 86 5.04 -1.13 -0.56
C CYS A 86 3.52 -1.03 -0.81
N ILE A 87 3.06 -1.20 -2.05
CA ILE A 87 1.66 -1.06 -2.46
C ILE A 87 0.79 -2.28 -2.09
N PRO A 88 1.12 -3.54 -2.40
CA PRO A 88 0.22 -4.67 -2.12
C PRO A 88 0.07 -5.00 -0.62
N ARG A 89 0.97 -4.52 0.24
CA ARG A 89 0.74 -4.55 1.71
C ARG A 89 -0.45 -3.70 2.14
N ARG A 90 -0.89 -2.72 1.33
CA ARG A 90 -2.15 -2.01 1.53
C ARG A 90 -3.33 -2.96 1.40
N ASN A 91 -3.34 -3.85 0.42
CA ASN A 91 -4.50 -4.70 0.16
C ASN A 91 -4.59 -5.80 1.24
N VAL A 92 -3.51 -6.48 1.59
CA VAL A 92 -3.65 -7.59 2.57
C VAL A 92 -4.02 -7.11 3.97
N VAL A 93 -3.41 -6.02 4.48
CA VAL A 93 -3.69 -5.54 5.84
C VAL A 93 -4.96 -4.68 5.90
N SER A 94 -5.18 -3.78 4.93
CA SER A 94 -6.41 -2.99 4.89
C SER A 94 -7.60 -3.88 4.57
N SER A 95 -7.54 -4.73 3.52
CA SER A 95 -8.64 -5.65 3.24
C SER A 95 -8.86 -6.63 4.39
N ARG A 96 -7.84 -7.08 5.14
CA ARG A 96 -8.08 -7.90 6.35
C ARG A 96 -8.81 -7.13 7.45
N ASN A 97 -8.44 -5.89 7.70
CA ASN A 97 -9.11 -5.03 8.69
C ASN A 97 -10.52 -4.63 8.25
N GLU A 98 -10.72 -4.39 6.95
CA GLU A 98 -12.00 -4.05 6.34
C GLU A 98 -12.92 -5.27 6.32
N ARG A 99 -12.38 -6.46 6.01
CA ARG A 99 -13.08 -7.74 6.18
C ARG A 99 -13.50 -7.94 7.62
N PHE A 100 -12.62 -7.67 8.58
CA PHE A 100 -12.98 -7.73 10.00
C PHE A 100 -14.13 -6.77 10.34
N LYS A 101 -14.09 -5.52 9.86
CA LYS A 101 -15.19 -4.55 10.03
C LYS A 101 -16.48 -5.05 9.39
N PHE A 102 -16.42 -5.58 8.17
CA PHE A 102 -17.56 -6.15 7.46
C PHE A 102 -18.19 -7.30 8.24
N PHE A 103 -17.39 -8.26 8.72
CA PHE A 103 -17.88 -9.40 9.52
C PHE A 103 -18.29 -9.01 10.94
N SER A 104 -17.88 -7.82 11.43
CA SER A 104 -18.30 -7.28 12.73
C SER A 104 -19.45 -6.29 12.62
N CYS A 105 -19.83 -5.86 11.42
CA CYS A 105 -20.90 -4.89 11.17
C CYS A 105 -22.27 -5.54 11.44
N SER A 106 -23.02 -4.97 12.37
CA SER A 106 -24.35 -5.40 12.79
C SER A 106 -25.34 -4.24 12.68
N GLN A 107 -26.56 -4.54 12.24
CA GLN A 107 -27.67 -3.60 12.24
C GLN A 107 -27.92 -3.13 13.67
N GLN A 108 -28.02 -1.81 13.87
CA GLN A 108 -28.40 -1.24 15.17
C GLN A 108 -29.92 -1.31 15.37
N GLU A 109 -30.38 -1.29 16.64
CA GLU A 109 -31.80 -1.46 17.00
C GLU A 109 -32.75 -0.47 16.27
N ASP A 110 -32.30 0.75 15.99
CA ASP A 110 -33.06 1.79 15.28
C ASP A 110 -32.65 1.99 13.80
N GLN A 111 -31.75 1.16 13.27
CA GLN A 111 -31.24 1.32 11.92
C GLN A 111 -32.17 0.67 10.90
N GLN A 112 -32.62 1.43 9.91
CA GLN A 112 -33.35 0.86 8.77
C GLN A 112 -32.46 -0.12 7.99
N VAL A 113 -33.08 -1.21 7.52
CA VAL A 113 -32.41 -2.27 6.75
C VAL A 113 -31.71 -1.71 5.50
N ASP A 114 -32.29 -0.72 4.82
CA ASP A 114 -31.70 -0.11 3.62
C ASP A 114 -30.39 0.65 3.93
N ASN A 115 -30.35 1.34 5.08
CA ASN A 115 -29.15 2.01 5.57
C ASN A 115 -28.06 1.00 5.97
N TYR A 116 -28.46 -0.11 6.61
CA TYR A 116 -27.55 -1.21 6.95
C TYR A 116 -26.97 -1.87 5.71
N LEU A 117 -27.79 -2.13 4.69
CA LEU A 117 -27.35 -2.70 3.41
C LEU A 117 -26.37 -1.76 2.69
N THR A 118 -26.63 -0.45 2.73
CA THR A 118 -25.73 0.56 2.16
C THR A 118 -24.38 0.58 2.87
N GLU A 119 -24.36 0.45 4.20
CA GLU A 119 -23.12 0.38 4.98
C GLU A 119 -22.33 -0.91 4.68
N LEU A 120 -23.00 -2.06 4.62
CA LEU A 120 -22.39 -3.34 4.23
C LEU A 120 -21.77 -3.29 2.82
N LYS A 121 -22.48 -2.73 1.84
CA LYS A 121 -21.97 -2.55 0.47
C LYS A 121 -20.75 -1.65 0.43
N THR A 122 -20.78 -0.56 1.19
CA THR A 122 -19.65 0.37 1.31
C THR A 122 -18.43 -0.33 1.90
N LEU A 123 -18.60 -1.09 2.98
CA LEU A 123 -17.51 -1.87 3.59
C LEU A 123 -17.01 -2.99 2.67
N ALA A 124 -17.89 -3.67 1.95
CA ALA A 124 -17.54 -4.77 1.05
C ALA A 124 -16.67 -4.31 -0.12
N SER A 125 -16.96 -3.12 -0.67
CA SER A 125 -16.22 -2.54 -1.81
C SER A 125 -14.72 -2.31 -1.56
N THR A 126 -14.30 -2.27 -0.30
CA THR A 126 -12.89 -2.12 0.09
C THR A 126 -12.25 -3.41 0.61
N CYS A 127 -13.04 -4.49 0.75
CA CYS A 127 -12.60 -5.78 1.29
C CYS A 127 -11.91 -6.70 0.26
N ASP A 128 -11.86 -6.31 -1.01
CA ASP A 128 -11.28 -7.12 -2.10
C ASP A 128 -11.90 -8.53 -2.12
N PHE A 129 -13.23 -8.62 -2.09
CA PHE A 129 -13.95 -9.90 -2.10
C PHE A 129 -14.06 -10.53 -3.49
N GLY A 130 -13.77 -9.77 -4.55
CA GLY A 130 -13.91 -10.20 -5.93
C GLY A 130 -15.33 -10.71 -6.21
N ASP A 131 -15.45 -11.84 -6.91
CA ASP A 131 -16.73 -12.45 -7.27
C ASP A 131 -17.58 -12.91 -6.07
N GLN A 132 -17.04 -12.91 -4.85
CA GLN A 132 -17.76 -13.32 -3.64
C GLN A 132 -18.50 -12.17 -2.94
N GLU A 133 -18.33 -10.92 -3.41
CA GLU A 133 -18.87 -9.73 -2.74
C GLU A 133 -20.39 -9.82 -2.50
N GLU A 134 -21.17 -10.06 -3.55
CA GLU A 134 -22.63 -10.12 -3.45
C GLU A 134 -23.12 -11.27 -2.55
N GLY A 135 -22.45 -12.42 -2.63
CA GLY A 135 -22.74 -13.58 -1.80
C GLY A 135 -22.53 -13.28 -0.32
N LEU A 136 -21.37 -12.72 0.03
CA LEU A 136 -21.01 -12.39 1.41
C LEU A 136 -21.91 -11.32 2.02
N ILE A 137 -22.34 -10.32 1.24
CA ILE A 137 -23.31 -9.31 1.69
C ILE A 137 -24.64 -10.00 2.03
N ARG A 138 -25.12 -10.89 1.16
CA ARG A 138 -26.36 -11.63 1.39
C ARG A 138 -26.27 -12.53 2.62
N ASP A 139 -25.18 -13.28 2.76
CA ASP A 139 -24.94 -14.14 3.92
C ASP A 139 -24.91 -13.33 5.22
N ARG A 140 -24.30 -12.13 5.24
CA ARG A 140 -24.33 -11.26 6.43
C ARG A 140 -25.73 -10.80 6.80
N VAL A 141 -26.53 -10.38 5.82
CA VAL A 141 -27.92 -9.97 6.05
C VAL A 141 -28.76 -11.13 6.59
N VAL A 142 -28.56 -12.36 6.08
CA VAL A 142 -29.28 -13.55 6.54
C VAL A 142 -28.84 -13.98 7.95
N LEU A 143 -27.53 -13.99 8.23
CA LEU A 143 -26.97 -14.44 9.52
C LEU A 143 -27.30 -13.52 10.69
N GLN A 144 -27.45 -12.22 10.46
CA GLN A 144 -27.87 -11.27 11.49
C GLN A 144 -29.32 -11.51 11.96
N GLY A 145 -30.17 -12.07 11.09
CA GLY A 145 -31.61 -12.15 11.33
C GLY A 145 -32.27 -10.79 11.08
N PHE A 146 -33.44 -10.81 10.46
CA PHE A 146 -34.25 -9.61 10.30
C PHE A 146 -34.71 -9.13 11.69
N HIS A 147 -34.13 -8.02 12.15
CA HIS A 147 -34.81 -7.18 13.14
C HIS A 147 -35.89 -6.40 12.38
N GLY A 148 -37.02 -7.06 12.15
CA GLY A 148 -38.23 -6.41 11.68
C GLY A 148 -38.79 -5.47 12.77
N PRO A 149 -39.55 -4.43 12.38
CA PRO A 149 -40.32 -3.64 13.34
C PRO A 149 -41.34 -4.49 14.11
#